data_AF-A0A968YQT3-F1
#
_entry.id   AF-A0A968YQT3-F1
#
_cell.length_a   1.000
_cell.length_b   1.000
_cell.length_c   1.000
_cell.angle_alpha   90.00
_cell.angle_beta   90.00
_cell.angle_gamma   90.00
#
_symmetry.space_group_name_H-M   'P 1'
#
loop_
_entity.id
_entity.type
_entity.pdbx_description
1 polymer ?
#
loop_
_entity_poly.entity_id
_entity_poly.type
_entity_poly.pdbx_seq_one_letter_code
_entity_poly.pdbx_strand_id
1 'polypeptide(L)' 'MSTMPEQLEERVALLEAEVARLKRKVESETSVTPWWEKIAGTFANNSAYDEAMRLGREYRESLRSNSIELSDD' A
#
# COMPACT_ATOMS: atom_id res chain seq x y z
N MET A 1 32.65 27.83 -22.11
CA MET A 1 32.59 26.91 -20.97
C MET A 1 31.52 27.46 -20.05
N SER A 2 30.40 26.75 -19.87
CA SER A 2 29.34 27.22 -18.98
C SER A 2 29.84 27.30 -17.54
N THR A 3 29.32 28.29 -16.82
CA THR A 3 29.65 28.56 -15.42
C THR A 3 28.91 27.56 -14.51
N MET A 4 29.44 27.33 -13.30
CA MET A 4 28.79 26.46 -12.30
C MET A 4 27.31 26.81 -12.03
N PRO A 5 26.89 28.09 -11.98
CA PRO A 5 25.48 28.46 -11.87
C PRO A 5 24.63 27.95 -13.04
N GLU A 6 25.07 28.13 -14.29
CA GLU A 6 24.32 27.68 -15.48
C GLU A 6 24.12 26.15 -15.49
N GLN A 7 25.11 25.38 -15.03
CA GLN A 7 24.99 23.93 -14.90
C GLN A 7 23.99 23.50 -13.80
N LEU A 8 23.86 24.28 -12.73
CA LEU A 8 22.88 24.02 -11.68
C LEU A 8 21.48 24.34 -12.15
N GLU A 9 21.28 25.47 -12.84
CA GLU A 9 20.00 25.87 -13.41
C GLU A 9 19.48 24.84 -14.41
N GLU A 10 20.36 24.33 -15.29
CA GLU A 10 20.02 23.26 -16.23
C GLU A 10 19.54 21.98 -15.51
N ARG A 11 20.26 21.56 -14.46
CA ARG A 11 19.88 20.39 -13.66
C ARG A 11 18.56 20.60 -12.92
N VAL A 12 18.32 21.80 -12.40
CA VAL A 12 17.05 22.14 -11.73
C VAL A 12 15.91 22.12 -12.73
N ALA A 13 16.06 22.71 -13.92
CA ALA A 13 15.05 22.70 -14.96
C ALA A 13 14.67 21.27 -15.39
N LEU A 14 15.65 20.38 -15.51
CA LEU A 14 15.41 18.96 -15.79
C LEU A 14 14.62 18.27 -14.65
N LEU A 15 14.96 18.56 -13.40
CA LEU A 15 14.24 18.01 -12.24
C LEU A 15 12.81 18.56 -12.15
N GLU A 16 12.60 19.84 -12.42
CA GLU A 16 11.28 20.47 -12.42
C GLU A 16 10.38 19.87 -13.51
N ALA A 17 10.92 19.65 -14.71
CA ALA A 17 10.22 18.98 -15.80
C ALA A 17 9.81 17.54 -15.42
N GLU A 18 10.71 16.80 -14.77
CA GLU A 18 10.46 15.43 -14.34
C GLU A 18 9.44 15.36 -13.20
N VAL A 19 9.53 16.26 -12.21
CA VAL A 19 8.54 16.38 -11.14
C VAL A 19 7.17 16.73 -11.72
N ALA A 20 7.10 17.64 -12.69
CA ALA A 20 5.84 17.98 -13.36
C ALA A 20 5.26 16.76 -14.11
N ARG A 21 6.10 15.94 -14.73
CA ARG A 21 5.70 14.68 -15.39
C ARG A 21 5.15 13.66 -14.39
N LEU A 22 5.82 13.48 -13.24
CA LEU A 22 5.39 12.57 -12.19
C LEU A 22 4.06 13.00 -11.57
N LYS A 23 3.89 14.30 -11.28
CA LYS A 23 2.63 14.86 -10.76
C LYS A 23 1.46 14.56 -11.69
N ARG A 24 1.62 14.81 -13.00
CA ARG A 24 0.56 14.49 -13.99
C ARG A 24 0.18 13.01 -14.00
N LYS A 25 1.16 12.11 -13.83
CA LYS A 25 0.89 10.66 -13.77
C LYS A 25 0.07 10.29 -12.53
N VAL A 26 0.47 10.79 -11.35
CA VAL A 26 -0.27 10.56 -10.09
C VAL A 26 -1.68 11.15 -10.17
N GLU A 27 -1.83 12.37 -10.67
CA GLU A 27 -3.14 13.02 -10.79
C GLU A 27 -4.07 12.28 -11.76
N SER A 28 -3.52 11.73 -12.86
CA SER A 28 -4.29 10.87 -13.78
C SER A 28 -4.80 9.59 -13.11
N GLU A 29 -4.05 9.03 -12.16
CA GLU A 29 -4.44 7.85 -11.37
C GLU A 29 -5.42 8.20 -10.24
N THR A 30 -5.50 9.47 -9.81
CA THR A 30 -6.34 9.94 -8.69
C THR A 30 -7.80 10.20 -9.11
N SER A 31 -8.08 10.27 -10.42
CA SER A 31 -9.46 10.37 -10.95
C SER A 31 -10.26 9.06 -10.86
N VAL A 32 -9.62 7.99 -10.38
CA VAL A 32 -10.18 6.65 -10.28
C VAL A 32 -10.59 6.42 -8.83
N THR A 33 -11.84 5.99 -8.61
CA THR A 33 -12.36 5.54 -7.31
C THR A 33 -11.26 4.81 -6.52
N PRO A 34 -10.95 5.25 -5.28
CA PRO A 34 -9.90 4.64 -4.49
C PRO A 34 -10.02 3.12 -4.46
N TRP A 35 -8.90 2.40 -4.56
CA TRP A 35 -8.92 0.94 -4.65
C TRP A 35 -9.74 0.28 -3.52
N TRP A 36 -9.64 0.82 -2.31
CA TRP A 36 -10.35 0.30 -1.13
C TRP A 36 -11.86 0.43 -1.28
N GLU A 37 -12.34 1.48 -1.94
CA GLU A 37 -13.76 1.69 -2.21
C GLU A 37 -14.24 0.72 -3.29
N LYS A 38 -13.38 0.40 -4.27
CA LYS A 38 -13.70 -0.61 -5.31
C LYS A 38 -13.88 -2.02 -4.75
N ILE A 39 -13.18 -2.36 -3.67
CA ILE A 39 -13.19 -3.71 -3.11
C ILE A 39 -14.03 -3.85 -1.83
N ALA A 40 -14.47 -2.75 -1.25
CA ALA A 40 -15.32 -2.76 -0.07
C ALA A 40 -16.59 -3.56 -0.35
N GLY A 41 -16.86 -4.57 0.48
CA GLY A 41 -18.03 -5.44 0.33
C GLY A 41 -17.91 -6.56 -0.70
N THR A 42 -16.73 -6.78 -1.32
CA THR A 42 -16.51 -7.90 -2.27
C THR A 42 -16.92 -9.28 -1.71
N PHE A 43 -16.78 -9.44 -0.39
CA PHE A 43 -17.14 -10.68 0.32
C PHE A 43 -18.38 -10.52 1.20
N ALA A 44 -19.16 -9.45 1.02
CA ALA A 44 -20.39 -9.27 1.77
C ALA A 44 -21.32 -10.48 1.56
N ASN A 45 -21.82 -11.02 2.67
CA ASN A 45 -22.75 -12.16 2.68
C ASN A 45 -22.19 -13.44 2.03
N ASN A 46 -20.86 -13.58 1.91
CA ASN A 46 -20.24 -14.80 1.40
C ASN A 46 -19.92 -15.76 2.55
N SER A 47 -20.70 -16.84 2.67
CA SER A 47 -20.55 -17.83 3.75
C SER A 47 -19.18 -18.54 3.75
N ALA A 48 -18.57 -18.74 2.58
CA ALA A 48 -17.24 -19.36 2.50
C ALA A 48 -16.15 -18.43 3.05
N TYR A 49 -16.31 -17.12 2.87
CA TYR A 49 -15.42 -16.13 3.46
C TYR A 49 -15.54 -16.13 5.00
N ASP A 50 -16.76 -16.18 5.52
CA ASP A 50 -17.00 -16.23 6.97
C ASP A 50 -16.39 -17.48 7.61
N GLU A 51 -16.52 -18.64 6.95
CA GLU A 51 -15.91 -19.89 7.40
C GLU A 51 -14.38 -19.83 7.37
N ALA A 52 -13.78 -19.32 6.29
CA ALA A 52 -12.33 -19.14 6.20
C ALA A 52 -11.81 -18.21 7.32
N MET A 53 -12.53 -17.13 7.61
CA MET A 53 -12.18 -16.21 8.69
C MET A 53 -12.32 -16.85 10.08
N ARG A 54 -13.31 -17.72 10.29
CA ARG A 54 -13.45 -18.51 11.53
C ARG A 54 -12.28 -19.46 11.71
N LEU A 55 -11.98 -20.29 10.71
CA LEU A 55 -10.88 -21.26 10.76
C LEU A 55 -9.52 -20.55 10.97
N GLY A 56 -9.30 -19.43 10.29
CA GLY A 56 -8.08 -18.64 10.47
C GLY A 56 -7.94 -18.04 11.87
N ARG A 57 -9.06 -17.68 12.54
CA ARG A 57 -9.02 -17.23 13.94
C ARG A 57 -8.67 -18.38 14.88
N GLU A 58 -9.34 -19.52 14.75
CA GLU A 58 -9.09 -20.72 15.56
C GLU A 58 -7.63 -21.16 15.49
N TYR A 59 -7.04 -21.15 14.29
CA TYR A 59 -5.63 -21.46 14.13
C TYR A 59 -4.70 -20.45 14.82
N ARG A 60 -4.98 -19.14 14.72
CA ARG A 60 -4.16 -18.13 15.41
C ARG A 60 -4.29 -18.20 16.93
N GLU A 61 -5.48 -18.56 17.42
CA GLU A 61 -5.73 -18.74 18.85
C GLU A 61 -5.03 -19.98 19.38
N SER A 62 -5.02 -21.09 18.65
CA SER A 62 -4.27 -22.28 19.07
C SER A 62 -2.77 -22.03 19.19
N LEU A 63 -2.20 -21.22 18.28
CA LEU A 63 -0.80 -20.80 18.37
C LEU A 63 -0.52 -19.90 19.59
N ARG A 64 -1.47 -19.05 19.98
CA ARG A 64 -1.33 -18.20 21.18
C ARG A 64 -1.39 -19.02 22.46
N SER A 65 -2.31 -19.97 22.56
CA SER A 65 -2.39 -20.86 23.73
C SER A 65 -1.12 -21.70 23.88
N ASN A 66 -0.57 -22.22 22.78
CA ASN A 66 0.68 -22.98 22.80
C ASN A 66 1.91 -22.14 23.20
N SER A 67 1.90 -20.83 22.92
CA SER A 67 2.97 -19.92 23.35
C SER A 67 2.92 -19.55 24.84
N ILE A 68 1.78 -19.71 25.51
CA ILE A 68 1.62 -19.49 26.95
C ILE A 68 2.07 -20.74 27.72
N GLU A 69 1.75 -21.95 27.23
CA GLU A 69 2.21 -23.21 27.87
C GLU A 69 3.73 -23.42 27.76
N LEU A 70 4.39 -22.88 26.75
CA LEU A 70 5.85 -22.98 26.56
C LEU A 70 6.67 -21.96 27.39
N SER A 71 6.02 -21.00 28.06
CA SER A 71 6.71 -19.98 28.87
C SER A 71 6.71 -20.26 30.38
N ASP A 72 6.07 -21.36 30.81
CA ASP A 72 5.90 -21.74 32.22
C ASP A 72 6.86 -22.89 32.67
N ASP A 73 7.91 -23.21 31.89
CA ASP A 73 8.98 -24.18 32.21
C ASP A 73 10.38 -23.51 32.29
#